data_AF-A0A7M3YZ11-F1
#
_entry.id   AF-A0A7M3YZ11-F1
#
_cell.length_a   1.000
_cell.length_b   1.000
_cell.length_c   1.000
_cell.angle_alpha   90.00
_cell.angle_beta   90.00
_cell.angle_gamma   90.00
#
_symmetry.space_group_name_H-M   'P 1'
#
loop_
_entity.id
_entity.type
_entity.pdbx_description
1 polymer ?
#
loop_
_entity_poly.entity_id
_entity_poly.type
_entity_poly.pdbx_seq_one_letter_code
_entity_poly.pdbx_strand_id
1 'polypeptide(L)'
;PSRVEENEAATQSVAVEEAISEDVATQRALDALRELIALLGLSDLAAEVGQQGMEALPEVRRGLAQHVNIAPRDMRIARLLRLTLRLLPEGNKSDGERARMLAELGQLIAPLKRWMRRRLEARHSGARGDFLADAVELGTALERIPGLGRHLPLEKDDWPLPGGLDGLSGEIKKLAQSVNLPSAGGVKA
;
A
#
# COMPACT_ATOMS: atom_id res chain seq x y z
N PRO A 1 -22.68 -3.47 68.82
CA PRO A 1 -23.57 -4.13 67.84
C PRO A 1 -23.99 -3.12 66.75
N SER A 2 -23.25 -2.95 65.65
CA SER A 2 -23.32 -3.68 64.35
C SER A 2 -23.57 -2.59 63.29
N ARG A 3 -22.60 -2.12 62.47
CA ARG A 3 -22.02 -2.66 61.21
C ARG A 3 -23.04 -3.23 60.22
N VAL A 4 -23.33 -2.49 59.15
CA VAL A 4 -23.31 -2.88 57.70
C VAL A 4 -23.41 -1.53 56.92
N GLU A 5 -22.39 -0.98 56.28
CA GLU A 5 -21.75 -1.37 55.00
C GLU A 5 -22.77 -1.62 53.87
N GLU A 6 -23.25 -0.55 53.22
CA GLU A 6 -23.74 -0.61 51.84
C GLU A 6 -22.64 -0.10 50.92
N ASN A 7 -21.92 -1.07 50.36
CA ASN A 7 -21.00 -0.92 49.25
C ASN A 7 -21.48 -1.92 48.22
N GLU A 8 -22.10 -1.47 47.12
CA GLU A 8 -22.30 -2.34 45.97
C GLU A 8 -22.31 -1.57 44.64
N ALA A 9 -21.18 -1.78 43.94
CA ALA A 9 -21.10 -2.06 42.51
C ALA A 9 -21.42 -0.92 41.51
N ALA A 10 -20.51 0.04 41.43
CA ALA A 10 -20.18 0.67 40.16
C ALA A 10 -19.31 -0.29 39.33
N THR A 11 -19.94 -1.19 38.58
CA THR A 11 -19.26 -1.99 37.57
C THR A 11 -18.94 -1.11 36.36
N GLN A 12 -17.80 -0.40 36.41
CA GLN A 12 -17.19 0.16 35.21
C GLN A 12 -16.55 -0.99 34.43
N SER A 13 -17.23 -1.40 33.35
CA SER A 13 -16.64 -2.19 32.29
C SER A 13 -15.55 -1.37 31.61
N VAL A 14 -14.31 -1.49 32.10
CA VAL A 14 -13.14 -1.01 31.38
C VAL A 14 -12.88 -2.01 30.25
N ALA A 15 -13.26 -1.64 29.02
CA ALA A 15 -12.71 -2.27 27.84
C ALA A 15 -11.20 -2.00 27.85
N VAL A 16 -10.42 -3.02 28.23
CA VAL A 16 -8.97 -2.98 28.14
C VAL A 16 -8.62 -3.10 26.66
N GLU A 17 -8.56 -1.96 25.98
CA GLU A 17 -7.84 -1.88 24.72
C GLU A 17 -6.36 -2.01 25.10
N GLU A 18 -5.83 -3.23 25.00
CA GLU A 18 -4.42 -3.51 25.28
C GLU A 18 -3.57 -2.55 24.46
N ALA A 19 -2.97 -1.57 25.12
CA ALA A 19 -2.08 -0.61 24.49
C ALA A 19 -0.86 -1.36 23.96
N ILE A 20 -0.89 -1.69 22.67
CA ILE A 20 0.24 -2.29 21.95
C ILE A 20 1.46 -1.41 22.20
N SER A 21 2.56 -2.00 22.68
CA SER A 21 3.80 -1.24 22.90
C SER A 21 4.33 -0.66 21.60
N GLU A 22 5.07 0.45 21.69
CA GLU A 22 5.68 1.12 20.53
C GLU A 22 6.57 0.17 19.72
N ASP A 23 7.33 -0.69 20.40
CA ASP A 23 8.18 -1.69 19.75
C ASP A 23 7.36 -2.69 18.93
N VAL A 24 6.24 -3.18 19.48
CA VAL A 24 5.36 -4.12 18.77
C VAL A 24 4.66 -3.44 17.59
N ALA A 25 4.24 -2.18 17.76
CA ALA A 25 3.65 -1.40 16.68
C ALA A 25 4.64 -1.17 15.53
N THR A 26 5.87 -0.80 15.86
CA THR A 26 6.97 -0.59 14.90
C THR A 26 7.31 -1.89 14.17
N GLN A 27 7.43 -3.01 14.89
CA GLN A 27 7.74 -4.30 14.27
C GLN A 27 6.66 -4.73 13.27
N ARG A 28 5.38 -4.56 13.62
CA ARG A 28 4.27 -4.86 12.69
C ARG A 28 4.33 -3.99 11.43
N ALA A 29 4.73 -2.74 11.54
CA ALA A 29 4.86 -1.84 10.40
C ALA A 29 6.05 -2.23 9.51
N LEU A 30 7.18 -2.64 10.08
CA LEU A 30 8.31 -3.18 9.34
C LEU A 30 7.96 -4.48 8.61
N ASP A 31 7.22 -5.39 9.25
CA ASP A 31 6.77 -6.64 8.62
C ASP A 31 5.83 -6.38 7.43
N ALA A 32 4.85 -5.49 7.62
CA ALA A 32 3.92 -5.09 6.57
C ALA A 32 4.63 -4.36 5.41
N LEU A 33 5.60 -3.49 5.72
CA LEU A 33 6.44 -2.82 4.73
C LEU A 33 7.24 -3.83 3.92
N ARG A 34 7.91 -4.77 4.59
CA ARG A 34 8.69 -5.84 3.97
C ARG A 34 7.85 -6.67 3.01
N GLU A 35 6.66 -7.09 3.43
CA GLU A 35 5.74 -7.85 2.59
C GLU A 35 5.34 -7.05 1.34
N LEU A 36 4.94 -5.78 1.50
CA LEU A 36 4.58 -4.92 0.39
C LEU A 36 5.73 -4.71 -0.60
N ILE A 37 6.95 -4.45 -0.11
CA ILE A 37 8.15 -4.29 -0.95
C ILE A 37 8.46 -5.57 -1.73
N ALA A 38 8.33 -6.73 -1.09
CA ALA A 38 8.50 -8.02 -1.77
C ALA A 38 7.45 -8.22 -2.87
N LEU A 39 6.19 -7.87 -2.61
CA LEU A 39 5.10 -7.93 -3.61
C LEU A 39 5.33 -6.99 -4.81
N LEU A 40 6.03 -5.87 -4.60
CA LEU A 40 6.44 -4.95 -5.66
C LEU A 40 7.60 -5.49 -6.53
N GLY A 41 8.21 -6.61 -6.17
CA GLY A 41 9.38 -7.18 -6.86
C GLY A 41 10.72 -6.61 -6.39
N LEU A 42 10.74 -5.86 -5.30
CA LEU A 42 11.95 -5.23 -4.76
C LEU A 42 12.58 -6.10 -3.65
N SER A 43 12.86 -7.36 -3.98
CA SER A 43 13.24 -8.38 -3.00
C SER A 43 14.49 -8.04 -2.18
N ASP A 44 15.46 -7.34 -2.76
CA ASP A 44 16.68 -6.92 -2.06
C ASP A 44 16.35 -5.92 -0.94
N LEU A 45 15.53 -4.91 -1.23
CA LEU A 45 15.07 -3.94 -0.22
C LEU A 45 14.22 -4.62 0.87
N ALA A 46 13.40 -5.61 0.49
CA ALA A 46 12.62 -6.38 1.47
C ALA A 46 13.54 -7.21 2.40
N ALA A 47 14.65 -7.73 1.87
CA ALA A 47 15.65 -8.44 2.65
C ALA A 47 16.38 -7.49 3.61
N GLU A 48 16.74 -6.28 3.17
CA GLU A 48 17.35 -5.25 4.01
C GLU A 48 16.46 -4.89 5.21
N VAL A 49 15.16 -4.64 4.98
CA VAL A 49 14.19 -4.38 6.07
C VAL A 49 14.16 -5.55 7.06
N GLY A 50 14.19 -6.79 6.58
CA GLY A 50 14.20 -7.98 7.44
C GLY A 50 15.48 -8.16 8.26
N GLN A 51 16.62 -7.63 7.80
CA GLN A 51 17.92 -7.77 8.47
C GLN A 51 18.23 -6.61 9.42
N GLN A 52 17.84 -5.39 9.04
CA GLN A 52 18.26 -4.15 9.69
C GLN A 52 17.09 -3.36 10.31
N GLY A 53 15.84 -3.77 10.06
CA GLY A 53 14.66 -3.12 10.61
C GLY A 53 14.58 -1.63 10.27
N MET A 54 14.51 -0.79 11.29
CA MET A 54 14.46 0.68 11.14
C MET A 54 15.69 1.27 10.43
N GLU A 55 16.86 0.65 10.57
CA GLU A 55 18.11 1.17 9.98
C GLU A 55 18.10 1.08 8.44
N ALA A 56 17.28 0.20 7.85
CA ALA A 56 17.12 0.08 6.40
C ALA A 56 16.26 1.21 5.77
N LEU A 57 15.50 1.96 6.57
CA LEU A 57 14.50 2.90 6.04
C LEU A 57 15.07 4.02 5.12
N PRO A 58 16.28 4.56 5.33
CA PRO A 58 16.88 5.49 4.38
C PRO A 58 17.11 4.87 3.00
N GLU A 59 17.57 3.62 2.94
CA GLU A 59 17.80 2.91 1.67
C GLU A 59 16.48 2.57 1.00
N VAL A 60 15.53 2.01 1.74
CA VAL A 60 14.18 1.71 1.27
C VAL A 60 13.50 2.95 0.69
N ARG A 61 13.62 4.10 1.38
CA ARG A 61 13.10 5.39 0.89
C ARG A 61 13.72 5.76 -0.45
N ARG A 62 15.05 5.63 -0.60
CA ARG A 62 15.76 5.94 -1.83
C ARG A 62 15.34 5.01 -2.96
N GLY A 63 15.33 3.69 -2.70
CA GLY A 63 14.93 2.67 -3.67
C GLY A 63 13.50 2.86 -4.16
N LEU A 64 12.53 3.04 -3.26
CA LEU A 64 11.14 3.32 -3.64
C LEU A 64 11.00 4.64 -4.42
N ALA A 65 11.73 5.70 -4.03
CA ALA A 65 11.67 6.99 -4.70
C ALA A 65 12.14 6.94 -6.16
N GLN A 66 13.10 6.08 -6.49
CA GLN A 66 13.55 5.86 -7.88
C GLN A 66 12.40 5.35 -8.77
N HIS A 67 11.43 4.66 -8.18
CA HIS A 67 10.28 4.16 -8.92
C HIS A 67 9.13 5.15 -9.02
N VAL A 68 9.04 6.23 -8.22
CA VAL A 68 7.84 7.08 -8.18
C VAL A 68 7.60 7.86 -9.48
N ASN A 69 8.65 8.47 -10.05
CA ASN A 69 8.53 9.42 -11.17
C ASN A 69 8.71 8.79 -12.56
N ILE A 70 8.51 7.48 -12.68
CA ILE A 70 8.60 6.77 -13.95
C ILE A 70 7.29 6.93 -14.73
N ALA A 71 7.40 7.44 -15.96
CA ALA A 71 6.35 7.52 -16.97
C ALA A 71 6.90 7.07 -18.34
N PRO A 72 6.07 6.48 -19.23
CA PRO A 72 4.64 6.23 -19.07
C PRO A 72 4.34 5.06 -18.12
N ARG A 73 3.44 5.26 -17.14
CA ARG A 73 2.97 4.21 -16.23
C ARG A 73 1.62 4.59 -15.61
N ASP A 74 0.78 3.60 -15.34
CA ASP A 74 -0.50 3.80 -14.64
C ASP A 74 -0.30 4.61 -13.34
N MET A 75 -0.94 5.78 -13.29
CA MET A 75 -0.84 6.72 -12.15
C MET A 75 -1.29 6.08 -10.83
N ARG A 76 -2.14 5.04 -10.84
CA ARG A 76 -2.53 4.29 -9.63
C ARG A 76 -1.32 3.60 -8.98
N ILE A 77 -0.38 3.12 -9.78
CA ILE A 77 0.86 2.49 -9.30
C ILE A 77 1.80 3.55 -8.74
N ALA A 78 1.91 4.71 -9.40
CA ALA A 78 2.66 5.84 -8.87
C ALA A 78 2.08 6.32 -7.52
N ARG A 79 0.74 6.42 -7.43
CA ARG A 79 0.02 6.77 -6.19
C ARG A 79 0.29 5.77 -5.07
N LEU A 80 0.26 4.47 -5.37
CA LEU A 80 0.59 3.40 -4.43
C LEU A 80 2.00 3.59 -3.87
N LEU A 81 3.00 3.77 -4.73
CA LEU A 81 4.40 3.97 -4.31
C LEU A 81 4.58 5.23 -3.45
N ARG A 82 3.91 6.33 -3.80
CA ARG A 82 3.96 7.58 -3.00
C ARG A 82 3.28 7.40 -1.64
N LEU A 83 2.19 6.66 -1.56
CA LEU A 83 1.55 6.31 -0.29
C LEU A 83 2.47 5.42 0.56
N THR A 84 3.13 4.41 -0.03
CA THR A 84 4.13 3.58 0.68
C THR A 84 5.24 4.43 1.28
N LEU A 85 5.78 5.41 0.54
CA LEU A 85 6.81 6.34 1.05
C LEU A 85 6.32 7.20 2.22
N ARG A 86 5.03 7.57 2.25
CA ARG A 86 4.43 8.33 3.36
C ARG A 86 4.13 7.46 4.58
N LEU A 87 4.06 6.16 4.40
CA LEU A 87 3.73 5.18 5.44
C LEU A 87 4.95 4.45 6.00
N LEU A 88 6.17 4.85 5.63
CA LEU A 88 7.38 4.30 6.25
C LEU A 88 7.29 4.43 7.78
N PRO A 89 7.67 3.37 8.53
CA PRO A 89 7.65 3.40 10.00
C PRO A 89 8.52 4.54 10.55
N GLU A 90 8.13 5.05 11.71
CA GLU A 90 8.80 6.17 12.38
C GLU A 90 9.29 5.82 13.79
N GLY A 91 9.04 4.60 14.27
CA GLY A 91 9.44 4.15 15.60
C GLY A 91 8.53 4.71 16.70
N ASN A 92 7.23 4.84 16.43
CA ASN A 92 6.27 5.42 17.37
C ASN A 92 4.92 4.69 17.36
N LYS A 93 4.02 5.04 18.28
CA LYS A 93 2.70 4.37 18.43
C LYS A 93 1.85 4.38 17.16
N SER A 94 2.03 5.39 16.31
CA SER A 94 1.28 5.51 15.06
C SER A 94 1.70 4.47 14.01
N ASP A 95 2.81 3.77 14.23
CA ASP A 95 3.23 2.67 13.35
C ASP A 95 2.22 1.52 13.33
N GLY A 96 1.41 1.34 14.37
CA GLY A 96 0.29 0.39 14.33
C GLY A 96 -0.73 0.71 13.23
N GLU A 97 -1.00 2.00 13.02
CA GLU A 97 -1.88 2.45 11.93
C GLU A 97 -1.18 2.36 10.56
N ARG A 98 0.11 2.70 10.50
CA ARG A 98 0.92 2.53 9.28
C ARG A 98 0.96 1.08 8.84
N ALA A 99 1.14 0.14 9.77
CA ALA A 99 1.13 -1.30 9.50
C ALA A 99 -0.18 -1.73 8.82
N ARG A 100 -1.32 -1.31 9.38
CA ARG A 100 -2.66 -1.56 8.81
C ARG A 100 -2.77 -1.01 7.39
N MET A 101 -2.35 0.24 7.17
CA MET A 101 -2.40 0.90 5.87
C MET A 101 -1.45 0.28 4.83
N LEU A 102 -0.25 -0.15 5.24
CA LEU A 102 0.69 -0.87 4.39
C LEU A 102 0.11 -2.22 3.93
N ALA A 103 -0.53 -2.95 4.84
CA ALA A 103 -1.21 -4.20 4.52
C ALA A 103 -2.36 -3.97 3.52
N GLU A 104 -3.16 -2.91 3.70
CA GLU A 104 -4.21 -2.53 2.73
C GLU A 104 -3.64 -2.24 1.33
N LEU A 105 -2.51 -1.54 1.24
CA LEU A 105 -1.82 -1.34 -0.05
C LEU A 105 -1.34 -2.66 -0.65
N GLY A 106 -0.83 -3.59 0.16
CA GLY A 106 -0.42 -4.93 -0.26
C GLY A 106 -1.56 -5.71 -0.92
N GLN A 107 -2.78 -5.58 -0.40
CA GLN A 107 -3.97 -6.22 -0.98
C GLN A 107 -4.31 -5.71 -2.38
N LEU A 108 -3.86 -4.52 -2.77
CA LEU A 108 -4.09 -3.95 -4.11
C LEU A 108 -3.14 -4.52 -5.17
N ILE A 109 -2.02 -5.11 -4.77
CA ILE A 109 -1.00 -5.60 -5.72
C ILE A 109 -1.53 -6.73 -6.59
N ALA A 110 -2.18 -7.74 -6.01
CA ALA A 110 -2.65 -8.90 -6.78
C ALA A 110 -3.73 -8.53 -7.83
N PRO A 111 -4.77 -7.73 -7.51
CA PRO A 111 -5.69 -7.18 -8.51
C PRO A 111 -4.99 -6.39 -9.61
N LEU A 112 -4.06 -5.50 -9.26
CA LEU A 112 -3.28 -4.72 -10.22
C LEU A 112 -2.46 -5.64 -11.15
N LYS A 113 -1.76 -6.63 -10.60
CA LYS A 113 -0.98 -7.61 -11.36
C LYS A 113 -1.84 -8.38 -12.35
N ARG A 114 -3.01 -8.89 -11.92
CA ARG A 114 -3.97 -9.56 -12.81
C ARG A 114 -4.50 -8.63 -13.91
N TRP A 115 -4.74 -7.37 -13.57
CA TRP A 115 -5.20 -6.38 -14.53
C TRP A 115 -4.12 -6.06 -15.58
N MET A 116 -2.86 -5.85 -15.15
CA MET A 116 -1.74 -5.58 -16.05
C MET A 116 -1.49 -6.76 -16.99
N ARG A 117 -1.46 -7.98 -16.44
CA ARG A 117 -1.28 -9.21 -17.22
C ARG A 117 -2.32 -9.35 -18.34
N ARG A 118 -3.61 -9.22 -18.03
CA ARG A 118 -4.68 -9.30 -19.02
C ARG A 118 -4.53 -8.25 -20.13
N ARG A 119 -4.08 -7.04 -19.77
CA ARG A 119 -3.89 -5.94 -20.73
C ARG A 119 -2.66 -6.15 -21.63
N LEU A 120 -1.57 -6.69 -21.09
CA LEU A 120 -0.39 -7.06 -21.88
C LEU A 120 -0.72 -8.22 -22.83
N GLU A 121 -1.39 -9.27 -22.34
CA GLU A 121 -1.78 -10.43 -23.14
C GLU A 121 -2.69 -10.04 -24.32
N ALA A 122 -3.67 -9.16 -24.10
CA ALA A 122 -4.54 -8.63 -25.15
C ALA A 122 -3.80 -7.81 -26.22
N ARG A 123 -2.55 -7.42 -25.94
CA ARG A 123 -1.67 -6.67 -26.85
C ARG A 123 -0.57 -7.57 -27.46
N HIS A 124 -0.69 -8.88 -27.29
CA HIS A 124 0.32 -9.88 -27.67
C HIS A 124 1.70 -9.65 -27.01
N SER A 125 1.71 -8.97 -25.86
CA SER A 125 2.89 -8.83 -24.99
C SER A 125 2.76 -9.80 -23.81
N GLY A 126 3.83 -10.53 -23.49
CA GLY A 126 3.85 -11.40 -22.32
C GLY A 126 4.21 -10.61 -21.06
N ALA A 127 3.41 -10.74 -19.99
CA ALA A 127 3.82 -10.27 -18.67
C ALA A 127 5.02 -11.09 -18.19
N ARG A 128 6.08 -10.42 -17.72
CA ARG A 128 7.31 -11.05 -17.24
C ARG A 128 7.20 -11.53 -15.79
N GLY A 129 6.15 -11.08 -15.09
CA GLY A 129 5.88 -11.47 -13.71
C GLY A 129 6.51 -10.57 -12.66
N ASP A 130 7.34 -9.61 -13.07
CA ASP A 130 7.84 -8.51 -12.26
C ASP A 130 6.84 -7.35 -12.28
N PHE A 131 6.37 -6.94 -11.09
CA PHE A 131 5.25 -6.00 -10.99
C PHE A 131 5.59 -4.61 -11.57
N LEU A 132 6.76 -4.05 -11.23
CA LEU A 132 7.13 -2.70 -11.65
C LEU A 132 7.58 -2.66 -13.11
N ALA A 133 8.27 -3.69 -13.58
CA ALA A 133 8.64 -3.81 -14.99
C ALA A 133 7.39 -3.99 -15.88
N ASP A 134 6.47 -4.88 -15.50
CA ASP A 134 5.20 -5.09 -16.24
C ASP A 134 4.38 -3.79 -16.29
N ALA A 135 4.42 -2.98 -15.23
CA ALA A 135 3.74 -1.68 -15.19
C ALA A 135 4.29 -0.67 -16.21
N VAL A 136 5.62 -0.60 -16.36
CA VAL A 136 6.29 0.27 -17.34
C VAL A 136 6.07 -0.23 -18.77
N GLU A 137 6.17 -1.54 -18.97
CA GLU A 137 5.92 -2.16 -20.27
C GLU A 137 4.49 -1.88 -20.74
N LEU A 138 3.51 -2.04 -19.84
CA LEU A 138 2.12 -1.74 -20.15
C LEU A 138 1.90 -0.24 -20.42
N GLY A 139 2.50 0.65 -19.62
CA GLY A 139 2.42 2.09 -19.85
C GLY A 139 2.92 2.48 -21.24
N THR A 140 4.10 1.97 -21.63
CA THR A 140 4.69 2.19 -22.96
C THR A 140 3.79 1.65 -24.08
N ALA A 141 3.22 0.46 -23.88
CA ALA A 141 2.32 -0.14 -24.86
C ALA A 141 1.00 0.65 -25.03
N LEU A 142 0.48 1.23 -23.94
CA LEU A 142 -0.73 2.05 -23.94
C LEU A 142 -0.52 3.43 -24.56
N GLU A 143 0.66 4.04 -24.37
CA GLU A 143 1.02 5.30 -25.00
C GLU A 143 1.13 5.14 -26.52
N ARG A 144 1.78 4.07 -26.98
CA ARG A 144 1.93 3.77 -28.42
C ARG A 144 0.61 3.45 -29.11
N ILE A 145 -0.24 2.65 -28.47
CA ILE A 145 -1.54 2.24 -29.03
C ILE A 145 -2.60 2.39 -27.94
N PRO A 146 -3.26 3.55 -27.84
CA PRO A 146 -4.32 3.74 -26.87
C PRO A 146 -5.43 2.71 -27.09
N GLY A 147 -5.82 2.01 -26.02
CA GLY A 147 -6.92 1.04 -26.11
C GLY A 147 -8.26 1.75 -26.27
N LEU A 148 -9.24 1.09 -26.90
CA LEU A 148 -10.61 1.58 -26.94
C LEU A 148 -11.20 1.60 -25.52
N GLY A 149 -11.78 2.72 -25.09
CA GLY A 149 -12.36 2.91 -23.77
C GLY A 149 -11.77 4.08 -23.00
N ARG A 150 -11.93 4.09 -21.67
CA ARG A 150 -11.40 5.15 -20.81
C ARG A 150 -9.88 5.08 -20.77
N HIS A 151 -9.22 6.15 -21.20
CA HIS A 151 -7.76 6.29 -21.13
C HIS A 151 -7.29 6.25 -19.67
N LEU A 152 -6.17 5.57 -19.45
CA LEU A 152 -5.48 5.63 -18.17
C LEU A 152 -4.60 6.87 -18.14
N PRO A 153 -4.54 7.56 -17.00
CA PRO A 153 -3.50 8.56 -16.78
C PRO A 153 -2.14 7.85 -16.74
N LEU A 154 -1.27 8.17 -17.70
CA LEU A 154 0.09 7.62 -17.82
C LEU A 154 1.18 8.62 -17.43
N GLU A 155 0.77 9.83 -17.03
CA GLU A 155 1.63 10.92 -16.59
C GLU A 155 2.12 10.68 -15.14
N LYS A 156 3.02 11.56 -14.68
CA LYS A 156 3.50 11.53 -13.30
C LYS A 156 2.36 11.84 -12.34
N ASP A 157 2.35 11.17 -11.18
CA ASP A 157 1.41 11.50 -10.11
C ASP A 157 1.89 12.73 -9.35
N ASP A 158 1.45 13.91 -9.80
CA ASP A 158 1.73 15.19 -9.16
C ASP A 158 0.61 15.63 -8.20
N TRP A 159 -0.44 14.81 -8.02
CA TRP A 159 -1.52 15.15 -7.10
C TRP A 159 -1.01 15.19 -5.65
N PRO A 160 -1.34 16.21 -4.86
CA PRO A 160 -0.88 16.28 -3.47
C PRO A 160 -1.39 15.09 -2.66
N LEU A 161 -0.55 14.63 -1.73
CA LEU A 161 -0.94 13.69 -0.68
C LEU A 161 -1.22 14.46 0.61
N PRO A 162 -2.24 14.08 1.38
CA PRO A 162 -2.51 14.68 2.68
C PRO A 162 -1.35 14.43 3.66
N GLY A 163 -1.24 15.31 4.67
CA GLY A 163 -0.17 15.24 5.66
C GLY A 163 -0.40 14.21 6.77
N GLY A 164 -1.65 14.03 7.21
CA GLY A 164 -2.02 13.17 8.34
C GLY A 164 -2.47 11.76 7.93
N LEU A 165 -2.37 10.82 8.87
CA LEU A 165 -2.71 9.40 8.67
C LEU A 165 -4.18 9.19 8.30
N ASP A 166 -5.11 9.92 8.91
CA ASP A 166 -6.54 9.91 8.53
C ASP A 166 -6.75 10.24 7.05
N GLY A 167 -6.03 11.26 6.57
CA GLY A 167 -6.07 11.66 5.17
C GLY A 167 -5.48 10.58 4.25
N LEU A 168 -4.35 10.00 4.64
CA LEU A 168 -3.70 8.92 3.88
C LEU A 168 -4.60 7.69 3.80
N SER A 169 -5.26 7.31 4.89
CA SER A 169 -6.28 6.26 4.94
C SER A 169 -7.43 6.53 3.96
N GLY A 170 -7.90 7.78 3.87
CA GLY A 170 -8.87 8.20 2.86
C GLY A 170 -8.38 8.03 1.43
N GLU A 171 -7.11 8.37 1.16
CA GLU A 171 -6.50 8.19 -0.16
C GLU A 171 -6.31 6.72 -0.55
N ILE A 172 -5.96 5.85 0.41
CA ILE A 172 -5.90 4.40 0.20
C ILE A 172 -7.28 3.86 -0.18
N LYS A 173 -8.35 4.30 0.50
CA LYS A 173 -9.72 3.89 0.15
C LYS A 173 -10.10 4.31 -1.28
N LYS A 174 -9.78 5.53 -1.69
CA LYS A 174 -10.00 6.00 -3.07
C LYS A 174 -9.19 5.19 -4.09
N LEU A 175 -7.93 4.90 -3.78
CA LEU A 175 -7.08 4.07 -4.61
C LEU A 175 -7.67 2.66 -4.75
N ALA A 176 -8.08 2.03 -3.65
CA ALA A 176 -8.71 0.71 -3.64
C ALA A 176 -9.99 0.67 -4.48
N GLN A 177 -10.85 1.69 -4.39
CA GLN A 177 -12.02 1.83 -5.25
C GLN A 177 -11.63 1.90 -6.73
N SER A 178 -10.59 2.68 -7.07
CA SER A 178 -10.12 2.80 -8.46
C SER A 178 -9.49 1.52 -9.04
N VAL A 179 -8.93 0.67 -8.18
CA VAL A 179 -8.36 -0.64 -8.56
C VAL A 179 -9.46 -1.66 -8.78
N ASN A 180 -10.50 -1.64 -7.94
CA ASN A 180 -11.57 -2.64 -7.91
C ASN A 180 -12.82 -2.27 -8.70
N LEU A 181 -12.77 -1.20 -9.52
CA LEU A 181 -13.89 -0.83 -10.38
C LEU A 181 -14.31 -2.02 -11.26
N PRO A 182 -15.58 -2.48 -11.21
CA PRO A 182 -16.06 -3.54 -12.08
C PRO A 182 -15.90 -3.09 -13.53
N SER A 183 -15.32 -3.95 -14.36
CA SER A 183 -15.10 -3.66 -15.78
C SER A 183 -16.42 -3.28 -16.42
N ALA A 184 -16.57 -2.02 -16.85
CA ALA A 184 -17.67 -1.61 -17.71
C ALA A 184 -17.48 -2.33 -19.06
N GLY A 185 -18.16 -3.47 -19.20
CA GLY A 185 -18.11 -4.31 -20.39
C GLY A 185 -17.89 -5.78 -20.04
N GLY A 186 -18.94 -6.45 -19.55
CA GLY A 186 -19.27 -7.87 -19.79
C GLY A 186 -18.27 -8.98 -19.46
N VAL A 187 -17.03 -8.71 -19.07
CA VAL A 187 -16.04 -9.74 -18.77
C VAL A 187 -16.04 -9.99 -17.27
N LYS A 188 -16.71 -11.07 -16.88
CA LYS A 188 -16.61 -11.64 -15.52
C LYS A 188 -15.17 -12.10 -15.28
N ALA A 189 -14.70 -11.86 -14.06
CA ALA A 189 -13.46 -12.44 -13.53
C ALA A 189 -13.54 -13.97 -13.52
#